data_AF-A0A1I7T000-F1
#
_entry.id   AF-A0A1I7T000-F1
#
_cell.length_a   1.000
_cell.length_b   1.000
_cell.length_c   1.000
_cell.angle_alpha   90.00
_cell.angle_beta   90.00
_cell.angle_gamma   90.00
#
_symmetry.space_group_name_H-M   'P 1'
#
loop_
_entity.id
_entity.type
_entity.pdbx_description
1 polymer ?
#
loop_
_entity_poly.entity_id
_entity_poly.type
_entity_poly.pdbx_seq_one_letter_code
_entity_poly.pdbx_strand_id
1 'polypeptide(L)'
;MGKEYPGGSKWFHDRLKIAFSKNKDVQDPNQIKQLIARGEFVVKEIEALYSLRKYRAMKQRYYEKDDEIVSATQKFEESVKKM
;
A
#
# COMPACT_ATOMS: atom_id res chain seq x y z
N MET A 1 -12.06 -0.93 5.48
CA MET A 1 -10.70 -1.36 5.07
C MET A 1 -10.62 -2.74 4.39
N GLY A 2 -11.60 -3.65 4.54
CA GLY A 2 -11.51 -5.00 3.95
C GLY A 2 -11.92 -5.13 2.48
N LYS A 3 -12.80 -4.26 1.95
CA LYS A 3 -13.37 -4.41 0.60
C LYS A 3 -12.34 -4.29 -0.53
N GLU A 4 -11.37 -3.39 -0.38
CA GLU A 4 -10.33 -3.14 -1.38
C GLU A 4 -9.10 -4.03 -1.20
N TYR A 5 -9.12 -4.92 -0.21
CA TYR A 5 -7.97 -5.77 0.10
C TYR A 5 -7.78 -6.82 -1.00
N PRO A 6 -6.53 -7.12 -1.44
CA PRO A 6 -6.30 -8.06 -2.55
C PRO A 6 -6.93 -9.46 -2.34
N GLY A 7 -6.96 -9.96 -1.10
CA GLY A 7 -7.61 -11.23 -0.73
C GLY A 7 -9.13 -11.16 -0.56
N GLY A 8 -9.73 -9.99 -0.76
CA GLY A 8 -11.16 -9.74 -0.56
C GLY A 8 -11.56 -9.52 0.90
N SER A 9 -12.79 -9.02 1.06
CA SER A 9 -13.34 -8.62 2.37
C SER A 9 -13.43 -9.79 3.36
N LYS A 10 -13.90 -10.96 2.89
CA LYS A 10 -14.06 -12.14 3.74
C LYS A 10 -12.73 -12.59 4.36
N TRP A 11 -11.69 -12.74 3.53
CA TRP A 11 -10.35 -13.12 3.99
C TRP A 11 -9.79 -12.14 5.02
N PHE A 12 -9.97 -10.83 4.77
CA PHE A 12 -9.54 -9.78 5.68
C PHE A 12 -10.24 -9.87 7.05
N HIS A 13 -11.57 -10.00 7.05
CA HIS A 13 -12.35 -10.10 8.27
C HIS A 13 -12.10 -11.41 9.03
N ASP A 14 -11.89 -12.52 8.34
CA ASP A 14 -11.55 -13.80 8.97
C ASP A 14 -10.22 -13.70 9.73
N ARG A 15 -9.21 -13.05 9.16
CA ARG A 15 -7.91 -12.83 9.82
C ARG A 15 -8.02 -11.92 11.05
N LEU A 16 -8.81 -10.84 10.96
CA LEU A 16 -9.09 -9.99 12.12
C LEU A 16 -9.77 -10.78 13.23
N LYS A 17 -10.82 -11.54 12.89
CA LYS A 17 -11.55 -12.37 13.85
C LYS A 17 -10.60 -13.35 14.56
N ILE A 18 -9.70 -14.00 13.83
CA ILE A 18 -8.69 -14.90 14.41
C ILE A 18 -7.76 -14.14 15.37
N ALA A 19 -7.28 -12.95 14.98
CA ALA A 19 -6.37 -12.16 15.80
C ALA A 19 -7.00 -11.71 17.13
N PHE A 20 -8.25 -11.25 17.11
CA PHE A 20 -9.00 -10.91 18.32
C PHE A 20 -9.33 -12.16 19.15
N SER A 21 -9.76 -13.24 18.50
CA SER A 21 -10.11 -14.50 19.19
C SER A 21 -8.92 -15.12 19.92
N LYS A 22 -7.70 -15.00 19.37
CA LYS A 22 -6.47 -15.49 19.99
C LYS A 22 -6.10 -14.75 21.29
N ASN A 23 -6.53 -13.50 21.44
CA ASN A 23 -6.21 -12.66 22.59
C ASN A 23 -7.41 -12.45 23.53
N LYS A 24 -8.51 -13.20 23.34
CA LYS A 24 -9.77 -12.99 24.06
C LYS A 24 -9.68 -13.17 25.58
N ASP A 25 -8.75 -14.01 26.03
CA ASP A 25 -8.60 -14.39 27.44
C ASP A 25 -7.55 -13.51 28.16
N VAL A 26 -6.98 -12.52 27.48
CA VAL A 26 -6.01 -11.59 28.07
C VAL A 26 -6.75 -10.63 29.01
N GLN A 27 -6.39 -10.65 30.29
CA GLN A 27 -7.02 -9.81 31.32
C GLN A 27 -6.10 -8.71 31.88
N ASP A 28 -4.78 -8.79 31.64
CA ASP A 28 -3.85 -7.77 32.10
C ASP A 28 -4.06 -6.44 31.34
N PRO A 29 -4.39 -5.34 32.04
CA PRO A 29 -4.63 -4.05 31.39
C PRO A 29 -3.44 -3.52 30.59
N ASN A 30 -2.21 -3.78 31.03
CA ASN A 30 -1.02 -3.31 30.32
C ASN A 30 -0.81 -4.08 29.01
N GLN A 31 -0.97 -5.41 29.05
CA GLN A 31 -0.91 -6.24 27.86
C GLN A 31 -2.02 -5.88 26.85
N ILE A 32 -3.24 -5.60 27.31
CA ILE A 32 -4.35 -5.15 26.45
C ILE A 32 -3.98 -3.86 25.72
N LYS A 33 -3.43 -2.87 26.43
CA LYS A 33 -2.99 -1.59 25.82
C LYS A 33 -1.94 -1.82 24.74
N GLN A 34 -0.96 -2.70 24.98
CA GLN A 34 0.07 -3.03 23.98
C GLN A 34 -0.53 -3.69 22.74
N LEU A 35 -1.49 -4.61 22.91
CA LEU A 35 -2.17 -5.27 21.80
C LEU A 35 -3.00 -4.29 20.96
N ILE A 36 -3.69 -3.34 21.62
CA ILE A 36 -4.43 -2.28 20.93
C ILE A 36 -3.48 -1.39 20.14
N ALA A 37 -2.38 -0.93 20.75
CA ALA A 37 -1.39 -0.10 20.08
C ALA A 37 -0.79 -0.80 18.85
N ARG A 38 -0.54 -2.12 18.95
CA ARG A 38 -0.14 -2.94 17.80
C ARG A 38 -1.20 -2.97 16.71
N GLY A 39 -2.47 -3.07 17.07
CA GLY A 39 -3.59 -3.00 16.13
C GLY A 39 -3.62 -1.66 15.37
N GLU A 40 -3.49 -0.55 16.09
CA GLU A 40 -3.45 0.80 15.50
C GLU A 40 -2.26 1.00 14.56
N PHE A 41 -1.10 0.45 14.91
CA PHE A 41 0.07 0.45 14.03
C PHE A 41 -0.21 -0.29 12.71
N VAL A 42 -0.79 -1.48 12.78
CA VAL A 42 -1.14 -2.27 11.59
C VAL A 42 -2.17 -1.55 10.71
N VAL A 43 -3.12 -0.81 11.30
CA VAL A 43 -4.08 0.00 10.54
C VAL A 43 -3.35 1.04 9.68
N LYS A 44 -2.41 1.79 10.27
CA LYS A 44 -1.63 2.81 9.55
C LYS A 44 -0.78 2.22 8.43
N GLU A 45 -0.15 1.06 8.67
CA GLU A 45 0.61 0.34 7.64
C GLU A 45 -0.27 -0.02 6.44
N ILE A 46 -1.47 -0.54 6.69
CA ILE A 46 -2.41 -0.91 5.62
C ILE A 46 -2.87 0.33 4.84
N GLU A 47 -3.15 1.45 5.52
CA GLU A 47 -3.48 2.73 4.87
C GLU A 47 -2.33 3.25 3.98
N ALA A 48 -1.10 3.16 4.48
CA ALA A 48 0.10 3.53 3.73
C ALA A 48 0.26 2.66 2.48
N LEU A 49 0.05 1.34 2.60
CA LEU A 49 0.09 0.41 1.47
C LEU A 49 -0.99 0.70 0.43
N TYR A 50 -2.21 1.05 0.84
CA TYR A 50 -3.26 1.47 -0.08
C TYR A 50 -2.88 2.75 -0.83
N SER A 51 -2.35 3.73 -0.12
CA SER A 51 -1.88 4.99 -0.71
C SER A 51 -0.75 4.76 -1.70
N LEU A 52 0.22 3.91 -1.34
CA LEU A 52 1.34 3.55 -2.20
C LEU A 52 0.88 2.80 -3.46
N ARG A 53 -0.09 1.87 -3.33
CA ARG A 53 -0.68 1.18 -4.49
C ARG A 53 -1.36 2.17 -5.44
N LYS A 54 -2.15 3.11 -4.91
CA LYS A 54 -2.79 4.16 -5.70
C LYS A 54 -1.75 5.04 -6.40
N TYR A 55 -0.73 5.48 -5.67
CA TYR A 55 0.37 6.26 -6.23
C TYR A 55 1.10 5.51 -7.35
N ARG A 56 1.46 4.24 -7.16
CA ARG A 56 2.11 3.41 -8.19
C ARG A 56 1.26 3.32 -9.46
N ALA A 57 -0.04 3.08 -9.32
CA ALA A 57 -0.96 3.02 -10.46
C ALA A 57 -1.09 4.36 -11.19
N MET A 58 -1.13 5.48 -10.46
CA MET A 58 -1.12 6.82 -11.08
C MET A 58 0.22 7.09 -11.77
N LYS A 59 1.35 6.80 -11.11
CA LYS A 59 2.68 6.99 -11.67
C LYS A 59 2.83 6.26 -13.00
N GLN A 60 2.42 4.99 -13.04
CA GLN A 60 2.43 4.16 -14.25
C GLN A 60 1.62 4.79 -15.39
N ARG A 61 0.42 5.31 -15.10
CA ARG A 61 -0.48 5.82 -16.14
C ARG A 61 -0.03 7.15 -16.76
N TYR A 62 0.57 8.02 -15.96
CA TYR A 62 0.88 9.40 -16.38
C TYR A 62 2.37 9.60 -16.67
N TYR A 63 3.27 9.10 -15.82
CA TYR A 63 4.68 9.46 -15.89
C TYR A 63 5.51 8.53 -16.77
N GLU A 64 5.14 7.25 -16.94
CA GLU A 64 5.89 6.36 -17.85
C GLU A 64 5.87 6.87 -19.30
N LYS A 65 4.74 7.43 -19.73
CA LYS A 65 4.63 8.03 -21.07
C LYS A 65 5.44 9.31 -21.21
N ASP A 66 5.45 10.15 -20.18
CA ASP A 66 6.21 11.40 -20.21
C ASP A 66 7.72 11.10 -20.20
N ASP A 67 8.17 10.13 -19.40
CA ASP A 67 9.57 9.68 -19.36
C ASP A 67 10.01 9.06 -20.72
N GLU A 68 9.14 8.28 -21.38
CA GLU A 68 9.37 7.75 -22.72
C GLU A 68 9.47 8.84 -23.78
N ILE A 69 8.57 9.83 -23.75
CA ILE A 69 8.57 10.97 -24.67
C ILE A 69 9.83 11.82 -24.47
N VAL A 70 10.19 12.14 -23.23
CA VAL A 70 11.41 12.90 -22.90
C VAL A 70 12.67 12.17 -23.37
N SER A 71 12.73 10.84 -23.19
CA SER A 71 13.84 10.05 -23.70
C SER A 71 13.91 10.05 -25.23
N ALA A 72 12.75 9.97 -25.90
CA ALA A 72 12.67 9.98 -27.36
C ALA A 72 13.06 11.35 -27.96
N THR A 73 12.63 12.46 -27.34
CA THR A 73 13.00 13.81 -27.78
C THR A 73 14.49 14.09 -27.58
N GLN A 74 15.07 13.70 -26.45
CA GLN A 74 16.52 13.82 -26.22
C GLN A 74 17.33 13.05 -27.28
N LYS A 75 16.95 11.80 -27.58
CA LYS A 75 17.62 10.99 -28.62
C LYS A 75 17.50 11.62 -30.01
N PHE A 76 16.35 12.22 -30.32
CA PHE A 76 16.15 12.93 -31.58
C PHE A 76 17.04 14.17 -31.68
N GLU A 77 17.06 15.01 -30.64
CA GLU A 77 17.89 16.22 -30.58
C GLU A 77 19.39 15.89 -30.69
N GLU A 78 19.87 14.85 -30.00
CA GLU A 78 21.24 14.36 -30.12
C GLU A 78 21.59 13.90 -31.53
N SER A 79 20.65 13.26 -32.23
CA SER A 79 20.84 12.80 -33.61
C SER A 79 20.91 13.97 -34.59
N VAL A 80 20.05 14.99 -34.42
CA VAL A 80 20.06 16.23 -35.23
C VAL A 80 21.35 17.00 -35.00
N LYS A 81 21.84 17.09 -33.76
CA LYS A 81 23.08 17.80 -33.42
C LYS A 81 24.35 17.14 -33.97
N LYS A 82 24.27 15.85 -34.29
CA LYS A 82 25.39 15.06 -34.82
C LYS A 82 25.48 15.09 -36.35
N MET A 83 24.47 15.68 -37.01
CA MET A 83 24.38 15.85 -38.46
C MET A 83 24.86 17.25 -38.85
#